data_AF-A0A944JWT7-F1
#
_entry.id   AF-A0A944JWT7-F1
#
_cell.length_a   1.000
_cell.length_b   1.000
_cell.length_c   1.000
_cell.angle_alpha   90.00
_cell.angle_beta   90.00
_cell.angle_gamma   90.00
#
_symmetry.space_group_name_H-M   'P 1'
#
loop_
_entity.id
_entity.type
_entity.pdbx_description
1 polymer ?
#
loop_
_entity_poly.entity_id
_entity_poly.type
_entity_poly.pdbx_seq_one_letter_code
_entity_poly.pdbx_strand_id
1 'polypeptide(L)'
;MDDLVQFLRARLADERERVRSTAGVLARNAGALNLQPERATAHAQEMVTAVEAKIRLFEETVHPYLWVEGRVGRLAELQMRLMAFEYTAHPGYRPEWAPDQA
;
A
#
# COMPACT_ATOMS: atom_id res chain seq x y z
N MET A 1 8.79 16.37 -1.26
CA MET A 1 8.46 15.30 -0.30
C MET A 1 6.96 15.23 -0.07
N ASP A 2 6.30 16.37 0.16
CA ASP A 2 4.84 16.43 0.32
C ASP A 2 4.06 15.83 -0.86
N ASP A 3 4.48 16.07 -2.10
CA ASP A 3 3.87 15.45 -3.28
C ASP A 3 3.89 13.91 -3.25
N LEU A 4 5.00 13.32 -2.78
CA LEU A 4 5.15 11.86 -2.67
C LEU A 4 4.27 11.31 -1.52
N VAL A 5 4.18 12.04 -0.41
CA VAL A 5 3.25 11.70 0.70
C VAL A 5 1.81 11.69 0.19
N GLN A 6 1.38 12.73 -0.52
CA GLN A 6 0.02 12.80 -1.06
C GLN A 6 -0.24 11.73 -2.11
N PHE A 7 0.72 11.47 -2.98
CA PHE A 7 0.65 10.39 -3.96
C PHE A 7 0.44 9.04 -3.27
N LEU A 8 1.27 8.70 -2.28
CA LEU A 8 1.16 7.43 -1.55
C LEU A 8 -0.16 7.32 -0.79
N ARG A 9 -0.61 8.36 -0.10
CA ARG A 9 -1.92 8.36 0.55
C ARG A 9 -3.05 8.07 -0.43
N ALA A 10 -3.04 8.72 -1.59
CA ALA A 10 -4.03 8.50 -2.62
C ALA A 10 -3.96 7.06 -3.17
N ARG A 11 -2.76 6.52 -3.43
CA ARG A 11 -2.62 5.15 -3.95
C ARG A 11 -3.02 4.09 -2.92
N LEU A 12 -2.67 4.28 -1.65
CA LEU A 12 -3.06 3.38 -0.57
C LEU A 12 -4.57 3.41 -0.31
N ALA A 13 -5.21 4.59 -0.43
CA ALA A 13 -6.66 4.72 -0.34
C ALA A 13 -7.36 3.96 -1.50
N ASP A 14 -6.92 4.16 -2.74
CA ASP A 14 -7.42 3.45 -3.92
C ASP A 14 -7.22 1.93 -3.79
N GLU A 15 -6.04 1.50 -3.34
CA GLU A 15 -5.72 0.09 -3.13
C GLU A 15 -6.65 -0.54 -2.08
N ARG A 16 -6.89 0.15 -0.96
CA ARG A 16 -7.83 -0.30 0.08
C ARG A 16 -9.25 -0.47 -0.48
N GLU A 17 -9.73 0.50 -1.24
CA GLU A 17 -11.06 0.41 -1.86
C GLU A 17 -11.16 -0.77 -2.84
N ARG A 18 -10.17 -0.90 -3.74
CA ARG A 18 -10.11 -1.99 -4.72
C ARG A 18 -10.04 -3.36 -4.06
N VAL A 19 -9.22 -3.51 -3.02
CA VAL A 19 -9.08 -4.78 -2.31
C VAL A 19 -10.35 -5.11 -1.53
N ARG A 20 -10.98 -4.14 -0.85
CA ARG A 20 -12.28 -4.38 -0.18
C ARG A 20 -13.37 -4.79 -1.17
N SER A 21 -13.42 -4.14 -2.33
CA SER A 21 -14.35 -4.50 -3.40
C SER A 21 -14.11 -5.93 -3.91
N THR A 22 -12.85 -6.24 -4.26
CA THR A 22 -12.44 -7.57 -4.74
C THR A 22 -12.69 -8.66 -3.70
N ALA A 23 -12.32 -8.42 -2.44
CA ALA A 23 -12.55 -9.32 -1.32
C ALA A 23 -14.05 -9.61 -1.13
N GLY A 24 -14.90 -8.58 -1.21
CA GLY A 24 -16.35 -8.73 -1.14
C GLY A 24 -16.93 -9.53 -2.31
N VAL A 25 -16.41 -9.34 -3.53
CA VAL A 25 -16.80 -10.15 -4.70
C VAL A 25 -16.36 -11.60 -4.52
N LEU A 26 -15.12 -11.85 -4.10
CA LEU A 26 -14.57 -13.19 -3.91
C LEU A 26 -15.37 -13.99 -2.89
N ALA A 27 -15.64 -13.41 -1.72
CA ALA A 27 -16.40 -14.08 -0.66
C ALA A 27 -17.84 -14.39 -1.08
N ARG A 28 -18.53 -13.45 -1.76
CA ARG A 28 -19.91 -13.64 -2.22
C ARG A 28 -20.06 -14.62 -3.38
N ASN A 29 -19.05 -14.73 -4.25
CA ASN A 29 -19.12 -15.54 -5.46
C ASN A 29 -18.32 -16.85 -5.35
N ALA A 30 -17.88 -17.25 -4.15
CA ALA A 30 -17.05 -18.43 -3.96
C ALA A 30 -17.63 -19.68 -4.65
N GLY A 31 -18.94 -19.95 -4.46
CA GLY A 31 -19.63 -21.07 -5.10
C GLY A 31 -19.66 -20.98 -6.63
N ALA A 32 -19.92 -19.79 -7.19
CA ALA A 32 -19.93 -19.58 -8.64
C ALA A 32 -18.54 -19.72 -9.28
N LEU A 33 -17.48 -19.47 -8.49
CA LEU A 33 -16.08 -19.63 -8.90
C LEU A 33 -15.51 -21.02 -8.60
N ASN A 34 -16.34 -21.97 -8.13
CA ASN A 34 -15.91 -23.31 -7.68
C ASN A 34 -14.81 -23.25 -6.59
N LEU A 35 -14.83 -22.20 -5.77
CA LEU A 35 -13.93 -22.04 -4.63
C LEU A 35 -14.60 -22.55 -3.35
N GLN A 36 -13.78 -23.09 -2.45
CA GLN A 36 -14.23 -23.42 -1.10
C GLN A 36 -14.57 -22.11 -0.35
N PRO A 37 -15.81 -21.91 0.13
CA PRO A 37 -16.25 -20.65 0.74
C PRO A 37 -15.37 -20.17 1.90
N GLU A 38 -14.92 -21.08 2.74
CA GLU A 38 -14.07 -20.78 3.90
C GLU A 38 -12.70 -20.27 3.44
N ARG A 39 -12.12 -20.89 2.41
CA ARG A 39 -10.83 -20.45 1.83
C ARG A 39 -10.95 -19.11 1.11
N ALA A 40 -12.04 -18.90 0.37
CA ALA A 40 -12.32 -17.64 -0.30
C ALA A 40 -12.50 -16.49 0.72
N THR A 41 -13.16 -16.77 1.84
CA THR A 41 -13.34 -15.81 2.94
C THR A 41 -12.03 -15.51 3.65
N ALA A 42 -11.24 -16.53 3.99
CA ALA A 42 -9.93 -16.35 4.60
C ALA A 42 -9.01 -15.53 3.69
N HIS A 43 -8.95 -15.86 2.40
CA HIS A 43 -8.14 -15.11 1.45
C HIS A 43 -8.60 -13.66 1.29
N ALA A 44 -9.92 -13.41 1.24
CA ALA A 44 -10.49 -12.07 1.22
C ALA A 44 -10.06 -11.25 2.45
N GLN A 45 -10.03 -11.86 3.63
CA GLN A 45 -9.56 -11.23 4.87
C GLN A 45 -8.05 -10.96 4.85
N GLU A 46 -7.24 -11.89 4.36
CA GLU A 46 -5.79 -11.73 4.19
C GLU A 46 -5.46 -10.53 3.29
N MET A 47 -6.14 -10.41 2.14
CA MET A 47 -5.94 -9.29 1.21
C MET A 47 -6.22 -7.95 1.90
N VAL A 48 -7.35 -7.83 2.61
CA VAL A 48 -7.71 -6.59 3.32
C VAL A 48 -6.68 -6.29 4.42
N THR A 49 -6.29 -7.29 5.20
CA THR A 49 -5.32 -7.15 6.29
C THR A 49 -3.96 -6.68 5.78
N ALA A 50 -3.50 -7.20 4.64
CA ALA A 50 -2.23 -6.80 4.04
C ALA A 50 -2.20 -5.31 3.67
N VAL A 51 -3.26 -4.79 3.04
CA VAL A 51 -3.35 -3.36 2.69
C VAL A 51 -3.46 -2.49 3.94
N GLU A 52 -4.23 -2.92 4.95
CA GLU A 52 -4.34 -2.19 6.21
C GLU A 52 -2.99 -2.13 6.95
N ALA A 53 -2.21 -3.21 6.95
CA ALA A 53 -0.86 -3.23 7.50
C ALA A 53 0.07 -2.26 6.75
N LYS A 54 -0.01 -2.19 5.41
CA LYS A 54 0.77 -1.25 4.60
C LYS A 54 0.41 0.21 4.90
N ILE A 55 -0.88 0.52 5.08
CA ILE A 55 -1.34 1.85 5.48
C ILE A 55 -0.80 2.23 6.86
N ARG A 56 -0.90 1.31 7.83
CA ARG A 56 -0.40 1.55 9.19
C ARG A 56 1.12 1.73 9.21
N LEU A 57 1.85 0.92 8.44
CA LEU A 57 3.29 1.10 8.28
C LEU A 57 3.62 2.53 7.81
N PHE A 58 2.92 3.01 6.79
CA PHE A 58 3.14 4.37 6.28
C PHE A 58 2.79 5.44 7.32
N GLU A 59 1.58 5.43 7.87
CA GLU A 59 1.07 6.51 8.73
C GLU A 59 1.70 6.50 10.13
N GLU A 60 2.00 5.32 10.70
CA GLU A 60 2.49 5.18 12.07
C GLU A 60 4.02 5.18 12.15
N THR A 61 4.73 4.74 11.10
CA THR A 61 6.18 4.49 11.20
C THR A 61 7.04 5.26 10.20
N VAL A 62 6.46 5.75 9.10
CA VAL A 62 7.21 6.48 8.06
C VAL A 62 6.89 7.96 8.11
N HIS A 63 5.63 8.32 7.90
CA HIS A 63 5.16 9.70 7.82
C HIS A 63 5.56 10.58 9.03
N PRO A 64 5.48 10.11 10.29
CA PRO A 64 5.85 10.93 11.45
C PRO A 64 7.34 11.32 11.49
N TYR A 65 8.19 10.60 10.76
CA TYR A 65 9.64 10.73 10.84
C TYR A 65 10.27 11.41 9.61
N LEU A 66 9.50 11.72 8.56
CA LEU A 66 10.03 12.25 7.28
C LEU A 66 10.81 13.56 7.41
N TRP A 67 10.49 14.38 8.41
CA TRP A 67 11.15 15.68 8.65
C TRP A 67 12.11 15.66 9.83
N VAL A 68 12.41 14.48 10.37
CA VAL A 68 13.39 14.34 11.46
C VAL A 68 14.80 14.42 10.89
N GLU A 69 15.63 15.31 11.42
CA GLU A 69 17.01 15.43 10.95
C GLU A 69 17.84 14.17 11.21
N GLY A 70 18.87 13.97 10.38
CA GLY A 70 19.84 12.88 10.56
C GLY A 70 19.38 11.54 9.99
N ARG A 71 19.85 10.45 10.62
CA ARG A 71 19.68 9.08 10.08
C ARG A 71 18.21 8.64 10.06
N VAL A 72 17.42 9.06 11.04
CA VAL A 72 16.01 8.65 11.18
C VAL A 72 15.18 9.19 10.01
N GLY A 73 15.27 10.49 9.70
CA GLY A 73 14.55 11.04 8.54
C GLY A 73 14.98 10.40 7.24
N ARG A 74 16.29 10.27 6.98
CA ARG A 74 16.77 9.62 5.75
C ARG A 74 16.25 8.19 5.58
N LEU A 75 16.13 7.42 6.68
CA LEU A 75 15.54 6.08 6.62
C LEU A 75 14.04 6.13 6.33
N ALA A 76 13.30 7.06 6.95
CA ALA A 76 11.88 7.25 6.65
C ALA A 76 11.66 7.66 5.18
N GLU A 77 12.50 8.55 4.64
CA GLU A 77 12.45 8.94 3.23
C GLU A 77 12.72 7.75 2.29
N LEU A 78 13.73 6.93 2.59
CA LEU A 78 14.03 5.72 1.83
C LEU A 78 12.88 4.71 1.89
N GLN A 79 12.33 4.46 3.08
CA GLN A 79 11.17 3.58 3.27
C GLN A 79 9.98 4.07 2.45
N MET A 80 9.71 5.38 2.45
CA MET A 80 8.65 5.97 1.65
C MET A 80 8.88 5.76 0.14
N ARG A 81 10.10 5.98 -0.35
CA ARG A 81 10.46 5.73 -1.76
C ARG A 81 10.30 4.26 -2.15
N LEU A 82 10.70 3.34 -1.27
CA LEU A 82 10.52 1.89 -1.47
C LEU A 82 9.03 1.51 -1.52
N MET A 83 8.20 2.10 -0.66
CA MET A 83 6.75 1.88 -0.72
C MET A 83 6.14 2.41 -2.03
N ALA A 84 6.65 3.54 -2.54
CA ALA A 84 6.19 4.11 -3.80
C ALA A 84 6.63 3.31 -5.04
N PHE A 85 7.67 2.47 -4.90
CA PHE A 85 8.24 1.70 -5.99
C PHE A 85 7.23 0.73 -6.65
N GLU A 86 6.26 0.23 -5.88
CA GLU A 86 5.17 -0.60 -6.40
C GLU A 86 4.33 0.12 -7.47
N TYR A 87 4.29 1.46 -7.43
CA TYR A 87 3.49 2.27 -8.34
C TYR A 87 4.31 2.86 -9.49
N THR A 88 5.50 2.34 -9.79
CA THR A 88 6.35 2.83 -10.89
C THR A 88 5.68 2.85 -12.25
N ALA A 89 4.72 1.94 -12.50
CA ALA A 89 3.92 1.91 -13.73
C ALA A 89 2.72 2.89 -13.72
N HIS A 90 2.45 3.56 -12.61
CA HIS A 90 1.30 4.46 -12.48
C HIS A 90 1.58 5.82 -13.16
N PRO A 91 0.66 6.40 -13.97
CA PRO A 91 0.92 7.65 -14.69
C PRO A 91 1.27 8.86 -13.80
N GLY A 92 0.76 8.87 -12.57
CA GLY A 92 1.07 9.90 -11.57
C GLY A 92 2.39 9.70 -10.80
N TYR A 93 3.08 8.57 -11.02
CA TYR A 93 4.38 8.32 -10.43
C TYR A 93 5.45 9.18 -11.11
N ARG A 94 6.36 9.76 -10.31
CA ARG A 94 7.46 10.56 -10.84
C ARG A 94 8.80 9.85 -10.63
N PRO A 95 9.68 9.76 -11.66
CA PRO A 95 10.95 9.05 -11.56
C PRO A 95 11.87 9.52 -10.43
N GLU A 96 11.80 10.80 -10.04
CA GLU A 96 12.58 11.33 -8.92
C GLU A 96 12.19 10.74 -7.55
N TRP A 97 11.09 9.99 -7.47
CA TRP A 97 10.68 9.23 -6.28
C TRP A 97 11.26 7.83 -6.21
N ALA A 98 12.00 7.39 -7.23
CA ALA A 98 12.70 6.11 -7.18
C ALA A 98 13.65 6.08 -5.98
N PRO A 99 13.79 4.93 -5.30
CA PRO A 99 14.89 4.76 -4.36
C PRO A 99 16.20 4.88 -5.14
N ASP A 100 17.16 5.62 -4.59
CA ASP A 100 18.51 5.64 -5.15
C ASP A 100 19.02 4.19 -5.19
N GLN A 101 19.68 3.79 -6.29
CA GLN A 101 20.32 2.48 -6.34
C GLN A 101 21.36 2.42 -5.21
N ALA A 102 21.12 1.55 -4.23
CA ALA A 102 22.05 1.28 -3.15
C ALA A 102 23.35 0.68 -3.69
#